data_AF-Q1N6H1-F1
#
_entry.id   AF-Q1N6H1-F1
#
_cell.length_a   1.000
_cell.length_b   1.000
_cell.length_c   1.000
_cell.angle_alpha   90.00
_cell.angle_beta   90.00
_cell.angle_gamma   90.00
#
_symmetry.space_group_name_H-M   'P 1'
#
loop_
_entity.id
_entity.type
_entity.pdbx_description
1 polymer ?
#
loop_
_entity_poly.entity_id
_entity_poly.type
_entity_poly.pdbx_seq_one_letter_code
_entity_poly.pdbx_strand_id
1 'polypeptide(L)'
;MEHHVWHRQHHALSQQLANHTLVYPSDDPNPEQSIPPGPLLLIDSTWQQSKKILRQSPWLAKLPKVHISPQRSYYTLRRNQIIGGLSTLEAAAHLIAARGDKQTSEKLVQFLLSFQAQYKKH
;
A
#
# COMPACT_ATOMS: atom_id res chain seq x y z
N MET A 1 14.38 -14.48 1.46
CA MET A 1 13.40 -13.70 0.68
C MET A 1 13.52 -14.15 -0.76
N GLU A 2 12.47 -14.73 -1.33
CA GLU A 2 12.46 -15.03 -2.77
C GLU A 2 12.29 -13.72 -3.55
N HIS A 3 13.19 -13.47 -4.51
CA HIS A 3 13.10 -12.33 -5.41
C HIS A 3 12.55 -12.80 -6.75
N HIS A 4 11.28 -12.48 -7.02
CA HIS A 4 10.65 -12.75 -8.31
C HIS A 4 10.61 -11.46 -9.12
N VAL A 5 11.20 -11.45 -10.32
CA VAL A 5 11.17 -10.28 -11.22
C VAL A 5 9.75 -10.12 -11.78
N TRP A 6 9.14 -8.96 -11.55
CA TRP A 6 7.81 -8.65 -12.07
C TRP A 6 7.81 -8.66 -13.60
N HIS A 7 6.90 -9.44 -14.20
CA HIS A 7 6.59 -9.36 -15.63
C HIS A 7 5.07 -9.32 -15.84
N ARG A 8 4.62 -8.46 -16.75
CA ARG A 8 3.19 -8.14 -17.00
C ARG A 8 2.30 -9.35 -17.34
N GLN A 9 2.88 -10.44 -17.83
CA GLN A 9 2.20 -11.69 -18.19
C GLN A 9 2.66 -12.88 -17.33
N HIS A 10 3.28 -12.63 -16.17
CA HIS A 10 3.87 -13.70 -15.37
C HIS A 10 2.79 -14.56 -14.71
N HIS A 11 2.47 -15.69 -15.33
CA HIS A 11 1.48 -16.64 -14.84
C HIS A 11 1.81 -17.16 -13.43
N ALA A 12 3.11 -17.36 -13.12
CA ALA A 12 3.54 -17.85 -11.81
C ALA A 12 3.18 -16.88 -10.66
N LEU A 13 3.32 -15.55 -10.87
CA LEU A 13 2.94 -14.57 -9.85
C LEU A 13 1.42 -14.53 -9.63
N SER A 14 0.64 -14.74 -10.70
CA SER A 14 -0.81 -14.79 -10.57
C SER A 14 -1.29 -15.97 -9.73
N GLN A 15 -0.61 -17.11 -9.77
CA GLN A 15 -0.90 -18.26 -8.92
C GLN A 15 -0.39 -18.06 -7.49
N GLN A 16 0.85 -17.58 -7.33
CA GLN A 16 1.46 -17.37 -6.03
C GLN A 16 0.72 -16.33 -5.17
N LEU A 17 0.16 -15.30 -5.83
CA LEU A 17 -0.54 -14.19 -5.16
C LEU A 17 -2.07 -14.34 -5.20
N ALA A 18 -2.60 -15.50 -5.63
CA ALA A 18 -4.03 -15.70 -5.81
C ALA A 18 -4.86 -15.54 -4.53
N ASN A 19 -4.25 -15.79 -3.36
CA ASN A 19 -4.88 -15.66 -2.05
C ASN A 19 -4.61 -14.32 -1.35
N HIS A 20 -3.99 -13.35 -2.04
CA HIS A 20 -3.67 -12.05 -1.47
C HIS A 20 -4.79 -11.04 -1.74
N THR A 21 -4.98 -10.14 -0.78
CA THR A 21 -5.81 -8.94 -0.97
C THR A 21 -4.92 -7.78 -1.34
N LEU A 22 -5.23 -7.14 -2.48
CA LEU A 22 -4.52 -5.97 -2.95
C LEU A 22 -4.94 -4.74 -2.14
N VAL A 23 -3.98 -4.04 -1.57
CA VAL A 23 -4.20 -2.74 -0.91
C VAL A 23 -4.21 -1.66 -1.99
N TYR A 24 -5.40 -1.17 -2.34
CA TYR A 24 -5.54 -0.18 -3.39
C TYR A 24 -6.81 0.65 -3.22
N PRO A 25 -6.81 1.94 -3.61
CA PRO A 25 -8.04 2.72 -3.66
C PRO A 25 -9.06 2.02 -4.57
N SER A 26 -10.22 1.70 -4.02
CA SER A 26 -11.42 1.38 -4.78
C SER A 26 -12.29 2.63 -4.93
N ASP A 27 -13.05 2.72 -6.01
CA ASP A 27 -14.14 3.69 -6.19
C ASP A 27 -15.41 3.27 -5.43
N ASP A 28 -15.33 2.19 -4.63
CA ASP A 28 -16.43 1.70 -3.81
C ASP A 28 -16.78 2.74 -2.73
N PRO A 29 -18.00 3.31 -2.74
CA PRO A 29 -18.42 4.36 -1.83
C PRO A 29 -18.59 3.89 -0.39
N ASN A 30 -18.49 2.58 -0.11
CA ASN A 30 -18.55 2.03 1.24
C ASN A 30 -17.16 1.53 1.72
N PRO A 31 -16.30 2.43 2.25
CA PRO A 31 -14.93 2.10 2.61
C PRO A 31 -14.80 1.27 3.89
N GLU A 32 -15.88 1.06 4.64
CA GLU A 32 -15.87 0.32 5.90
C GLU A 32 -15.86 -1.20 5.65
N GLN A 33 -14.79 -1.69 5.02
CA GLN A 33 -14.44 -3.09 5.06
C GLN A 33 -13.35 -3.28 6.11
N SER A 34 -13.64 -4.07 7.14
CA SER A 34 -12.62 -4.60 8.04
C SER A 34 -11.49 -5.19 7.21
N ILE A 35 -10.23 -4.91 7.58
CA ILE A 35 -9.08 -5.48 6.86
C ILE A 35 -9.20 -7.00 6.86
N PRO A 36 -9.28 -7.66 5.69
CA PRO A 36 -9.52 -9.09 5.65
C PRO A 36 -8.36 -9.86 6.30
N PRO A 37 -8.64 -11.03 6.90
CA PRO A 37 -7.60 -11.93 7.35
C PRO A 37 -6.77 -12.43 6.16
N GLY A 38 -5.50 -12.78 6.41
CA GLY A 38 -4.61 -13.32 5.38
C GLY A 38 -3.57 -12.33 4.83
N PRO A 39 -2.88 -12.69 3.73
CA PRO A 39 -1.78 -11.89 3.22
C PRO A 39 -2.28 -10.66 2.45
N LEU A 40 -1.63 -9.53 2.67
CA LEU A 40 -1.90 -8.27 1.97
C LEU A 40 -0.79 -8.01 0.96
N LEU A 41 -1.16 -7.45 -0.19
CA LEU A 41 -0.25 -7.07 -1.25
C LEU A 41 -0.22 -5.54 -1.38
N LEU A 42 0.97 -4.94 -1.20
CA LEU A 42 1.22 -3.53 -1.44
C LEU A 42 2.10 -3.37 -2.68
N ILE A 43 1.82 -2.34 -3.49
CA ILE A 43 2.67 -1.97 -4.63
C ILE A 43 3.56 -0.81 -4.19
N ASP A 44 4.84 -1.08 -3.96
CA ASP A 44 5.81 -0.04 -3.61
C ASP A 44 6.24 0.75 -4.85
N SER A 45 5.54 1.85 -5.12
CA SER A 45 5.84 2.71 -6.25
C SER A 45 5.19 4.08 -6.09
N THR A 46 5.49 5.02 -6.99
CA THR A 46 4.72 6.26 -7.05
C THR A 46 3.27 5.97 -7.49
N TRP A 47 2.31 6.82 -7.11
CA TRP A 47 0.89 6.64 -7.49
C TRP A 47 0.70 6.47 -9.01
N GLN A 48 1.47 7.18 -9.83
CA GLN A 48 1.42 7.04 -11.30
C GLN A 48 1.93 5.67 -11.77
N GLN A 49 3.05 5.21 -11.22
CA GLN A 49 3.59 3.89 -11.57
C GLN A 49 2.70 2.77 -11.04
N SER A 50 2.14 2.90 -9.85
CA SER A 50 1.20 1.92 -9.29
C SER A 50 -0.04 1.74 -10.16
N LYS A 51 -0.63 2.85 -10.64
CA LYS A 51 -1.75 2.83 -11.61
C LYS A 51 -1.34 2.15 -12.91
N LYS A 52 -0.13 2.42 -13.40
CA LYS A 52 0.41 1.80 -14.61
C LYS A 52 0.59 0.29 -14.43
N ILE A 53 1.20 -0.16 -13.32
CA ILE A 53 1.39 -1.58 -12.98
C ILE A 53 0.05 -2.31 -12.93
N LEU A 54 -0.95 -1.72 -12.25
CA LEU A 54 -2.29 -2.29 -12.15
C LEU A 54 -2.95 -2.42 -13.53
N ARG A 55 -2.91 -1.36 -14.35
CA ARG A 55 -3.46 -1.37 -15.71
C ARG A 55 -2.78 -2.40 -16.61
N GLN A 56 -1.47 -2.60 -16.44
CA GLN A 56 -0.68 -3.54 -17.24
C GLN A 56 -0.76 -4.99 -16.75
N SER A 57 -1.38 -5.24 -15.59
CA SER A 57 -1.47 -6.56 -14.96
C SER A 57 -2.93 -6.96 -14.76
N PRO A 58 -3.61 -7.53 -15.79
CA PRO A 58 -5.02 -7.89 -15.69
C PRO A 58 -5.35 -8.83 -14.53
N TRP A 59 -4.44 -9.73 -14.16
CA TRP A 59 -4.61 -10.63 -13.01
C TRP A 59 -4.59 -9.86 -11.67
N LEU A 60 -3.74 -8.84 -11.55
CA LEU A 60 -3.62 -8.02 -10.35
C LEU A 60 -4.90 -7.19 -10.12
N ALA A 61 -5.52 -6.72 -11.20
CA ALA A 61 -6.77 -5.98 -11.15
C ALA A 61 -7.98 -6.83 -10.71
N LYS A 62 -7.88 -8.18 -10.82
CA LYS A 62 -8.91 -9.15 -10.41
C LYS A 62 -8.79 -9.57 -8.95
N LEU A 63 -7.69 -9.28 -8.27
CA LEU A 63 -7.56 -9.59 -6.85
C LEU A 63 -8.61 -8.83 -6.03
N PRO A 64 -9.09 -9.40 -4.91
CA PRO A 64 -9.89 -8.66 -3.96
C PRO A 64 -9.11 -7.43 -3.50
N LYS A 65 -9.79 -6.30 -3.32
CA LYS A 65 -9.17 -5.04 -2.93
C LYS A 65 -9.64 -4.63 -1.55
N VAL A 66 -8.71 -4.07 -0.77
CA VAL A 66 -9.04 -3.36 0.46
C VAL A 66 -8.67 -1.90 0.29
N HIS A 67 -9.63 -1.03 0.59
CA HIS A 67 -9.44 0.41 0.59
C HIS A 67 -9.07 0.87 2.00
N ILE A 68 -8.14 1.80 2.10
CA ILE A 68 -7.83 2.51 3.35
C ILE A 68 -8.27 3.95 3.12
N SER A 69 -9.22 4.45 3.91
CA SER A 69 -9.62 5.85 3.90
C SER A 69 -8.70 6.65 4.82
N PRO A 70 -7.69 7.36 4.30
CA PRO A 70 -6.68 7.97 5.14
C PRO A 70 -7.12 9.36 5.57
N GLN A 71 -6.89 9.68 6.85
CA GLN A 71 -6.99 11.05 7.33
C GLN A 71 -5.65 11.78 7.08
N ARG A 72 -5.41 12.15 5.82
CA ARG A 72 -4.20 12.88 5.35
C ARG A 72 -2.88 12.12 5.54
N SER A 73 -1.91 12.37 4.67
CA SER A 73 -0.56 11.79 4.80
C SER A 73 0.35 12.70 5.62
N TYR A 74 1.14 12.10 6.50
CA TYR A 74 2.25 12.70 7.25
C TYR A 74 3.54 12.78 6.43
N TYR A 75 3.64 12.06 5.32
CA TYR A 75 4.83 12.02 4.47
C TYR A 75 4.94 13.27 3.59
N THR A 76 5.91 14.14 3.88
CA THR A 76 5.98 15.47 3.24
C THR A 76 7.06 15.64 2.16
N LEU A 77 7.88 14.62 1.91
CA LEU A 77 9.01 14.73 0.96
C LEU A 77 8.57 14.70 -0.52
N ARG A 78 7.33 14.29 -0.80
CA ARG A 78 6.82 14.17 -2.17
C ARG A 78 6.18 15.49 -2.62
N ARG A 79 6.76 16.11 -3.66
CA ARG A 79 6.29 17.40 -4.23
C ARG A 79 4.82 17.39 -4.70
N ASN A 80 4.37 16.31 -5.33
CA ASN A 80 3.01 16.19 -5.90
C ASN A 80 2.17 15.17 -5.13
N GLN A 81 1.88 15.46 -3.87
CA GLN A 81 1.06 14.59 -3.03
C GLN A 81 -0.42 14.77 -3.35
N ILE A 82 -1.11 13.66 -3.64
CA ILE A 82 -2.56 13.67 -3.85
C ILE A 82 -3.26 13.57 -2.51
N ILE A 83 -4.45 14.14 -2.40
CA ILE A 83 -5.32 13.97 -1.23
C ILE A 83 -5.63 12.46 -1.07
N GLY A 84 -5.50 11.93 0.15
CA GLY A 84 -5.60 10.49 0.41
C GLY A 84 -4.41 9.66 -0.10
N GLY A 85 -3.35 10.30 -0.59
CA GLY A 85 -2.17 9.62 -1.11
C GLY A 85 -1.17 9.24 -0.04
N LEU A 86 -1.41 8.14 0.67
CA LEU A 86 -0.44 7.56 1.60
C LEU A 86 0.84 7.09 0.89
N SER A 87 1.96 7.13 1.61
CA SER A 87 3.17 6.36 1.29
C SER A 87 2.97 4.88 1.60
N THR A 88 3.82 4.02 1.04
CA THR A 88 3.82 2.56 1.31
C THR A 88 3.92 2.28 2.81
N LEU A 89 4.74 3.06 3.53
CA LEU A 89 4.94 2.89 4.97
C LEU A 89 3.71 3.29 5.78
N GLU A 90 3.05 4.38 5.42
CA GLU A 90 1.81 4.80 6.08
C GLU A 90 0.67 3.80 5.83
N ALA A 91 0.55 3.31 4.59
CA ALA A 91 -0.41 2.27 4.27
C ALA A 91 -0.17 1.02 5.13
N ALA A 92 1.10 0.58 5.26
CA ALA A 92 1.46 -0.53 6.14
C ALA A 92 1.09 -0.24 7.61
N ALA A 93 1.41 0.94 8.13
CA ALA A 93 1.09 1.32 9.50
C ALA A 93 -0.43 1.30 9.77
N HIS A 94 -1.24 1.83 8.84
CA HIS A 94 -2.70 1.79 8.95
C HIS A 94 -3.24 0.36 8.99
N LEU A 95 -2.74 -0.52 8.11
CA LEU A 95 -3.16 -1.93 8.05
C LEU A 95 -2.81 -2.68 9.33
N ILE A 96 -1.63 -2.43 9.89
CA ILE A 96 -1.15 -3.06 11.12
C ILE A 96 -2.00 -2.60 12.32
N ALA A 97 -2.29 -1.30 12.43
CA ALA A 97 -3.19 -0.78 13.46
C ALA A 97 -4.60 -1.36 13.34
N ALA A 98 -5.14 -1.45 12.12
CA ALA A 98 -6.46 -2.01 11.87
C ALA A 98 -6.52 -3.53 12.17
N ARG A 99 -5.38 -4.22 12.19
CA ARG A 99 -5.25 -5.62 12.65
C ARG A 99 -5.02 -5.75 14.16
N GLY A 100 -5.03 -4.66 14.91
CA GLY A 100 -4.93 -4.64 16.37
C GLY A 100 -3.53 -4.36 16.92
N ASP A 101 -2.49 -4.33 16.09
CA ASP A 101 -1.12 -4.04 16.54
C ASP A 101 -0.83 -2.53 16.46
N LYS A 102 -1.44 -1.78 17.37
CA LYS A 102 -1.27 -0.32 17.44
C LYS A 102 0.18 0.08 17.74
N GLN A 103 0.88 -0.69 18.56
CA GLN A 103 2.25 -0.38 18.96
C GLN A 103 3.23 -0.44 17.78
N THR A 104 3.15 -1.47 16.94
CA THR A 104 4.00 -1.57 15.74
C THR A 104 3.64 -0.47 14.73
N SER A 105 2.35 -0.17 14.58
CA SER A 105 1.89 0.94 13.74
C SER A 105 2.51 2.28 14.17
N GLU A 106 2.45 2.59 15.47
CA GLU A 106 3.05 3.81 16.03
C GLU A 106 4.56 3.87 15.78
N LYS A 107 5.28 2.76 15.96
CA LYS A 107 6.72 2.70 15.67
C LYS A 107 7.04 3.01 14.21
N LEU A 108 6.24 2.51 13.25
CA LEU A 108 6.43 2.81 11.82
C LEU A 108 6.16 4.28 11.51
N VAL A 109 5.12 4.87 12.11
CA VAL A 109 4.82 6.30 11.97
C VAL A 109 5.96 7.14 12.56
N GLN A 110 6.46 6.81 13.75
CA GLN A 110 7.59 7.52 14.36
C GLN A 110 8.85 7.42 13.49
N PHE A 111 9.16 6.23 12.97
CA PHE A 111 10.25 6.04 12.03
C PHE A 111 10.12 6.95 10.80
N LEU A 112 8.94 7.03 10.20
CA LEU A 112 8.67 7.91 9.06
C LEU A 112 8.95 9.38 9.38
N LEU A 113 8.47 9.84 10.54
CA LEU A 113 8.64 11.21 11.00
C LEU A 113 10.12 11.54 11.24
N SER A 114 10.87 10.66 11.90
CA SER A 114 12.31 10.83 12.12
C SER A 114 13.09 10.81 10.80
N PHE A 115 12.77 9.88 9.90
CA PHE A 115 13.40 9.79 8.58
C PHE A 115 13.23 11.08 7.77
N GLN A 116 12.00 11.59 7.66
CA GLN A 116 11.76 12.80 6.88
C GLN A 116 12.38 14.06 7.51
N ALA A 117 12.44 14.13 8.84
CA ALA A 117 13.07 15.25 9.55
C ALA A 117 14.57 15.30 9.28
N GLN A 118 15.23 14.13 9.22
CA GLN A 118 16.65 14.05 8.87
C GLN A 118 16.89 14.35 7.39
N TYR A 119 16.03 13.86 6.50
CA TYR A 119 16.16 14.09 5.07
C TYR A 119 16.03 15.57 4.69
N LYS A 120 15.20 16.35 5.40
CA LYS A 120 15.04 17.80 5.17
C LYS A 120 16.21 18.67 5.65
N LYS A 121 17.13 18.12 6.45
CA LYS A 121 18.32 18.85 6.93
C LYS A 121 19.46 18.91 5.90
N HIS A 122 19.29 18.25 4.76
CA HIS A 122 20.21 18.20 3.63
C HIS A 122 19.51 18.72 2.38
#